data_AF-A0A967GZX3-F1
#
_entry.id   AF-A0A967GZX3-F1
#
_cell.length_a   1.000
_cell.length_b   1.000
_cell.length_c   1.000
_cell.angle_alpha   90.00
_cell.angle_beta   90.00
_cell.angle_gamma   90.00
#
_symmetry.space_group_name_H-M   'P 1'
#
loop_
_entity.id
_entity.type
_entity.pdbx_description
1 polymer ?
#
loop_
_entity_poly.entity_id
_entity_poly.type
_entity_poly.pdbx_seq_one_letter_code
_entity_poly.pdbx_strand_id
1 'polypeptide(L)'
;LDDNPEAFYQESYPLYVPGAPYPKGDKRLTKPYFAIGMNSRLQRKDSEGRKEQGTLASILDPVKTVAFLERGMPGDKKVTKAQRGFDAGPKANPRAFAGRHNQKGVLLFVDGHVEVRSVLDLISKAGRIHYPQDRVVWTRNPEDDPN
;
A
#
# COMPACT_ATOMS: atom_id res chain seq x y z
N LEU A 1 20.60 6.44 13.28
CA LEU A 1 19.60 7.05 12.37
C LEU A 1 18.15 6.81 12.85
N ASP A 2 17.92 6.23 14.05
CA ASP A 2 16.61 5.67 14.43
C ASP A 2 15.80 6.44 15.50
N ASP A 3 16.21 7.64 15.94
CA ASP A 3 15.50 8.39 17.00
C ASP A 3 14.75 9.65 16.51
N ASN A 4 14.66 9.87 15.20
CA ASN A 4 13.95 11.03 14.65
C ASN A 4 12.85 10.63 13.64
N PRO A 5 11.68 10.16 14.12
CA PRO A 5 10.55 9.81 13.25
C PRO A 5 10.03 11.01 12.44
N GLU A 6 10.29 12.24 12.85
CA GLU A 6 9.85 13.45 12.14
C GLU A 6 10.61 13.65 10.82
N ALA A 7 11.83 13.11 10.70
CA ALA A 7 12.62 13.17 9.47
C ALA A 7 11.90 12.49 8.29
N PHE A 8 11.07 11.47 8.56
CA PHE A 8 10.25 10.79 7.54
C PHE A 8 9.10 11.66 7.00
N TYR A 9 8.82 12.80 7.66
CA TYR A 9 7.72 13.71 7.32
C TYR A 9 8.22 15.00 6.69
N GLN A 10 9.53 15.12 6.45
CA GLN A 10 10.09 16.24 5.72
C GLN A 10 9.81 16.08 4.23
N GLU A 11 9.50 17.17 3.54
CA GLU A 11 9.22 17.18 2.11
C GLU A 11 10.38 16.65 1.26
N SER A 12 11.61 16.80 1.75
CA SER A 12 12.83 16.26 1.13
C SER A 12 12.96 14.74 1.25
N TYR A 13 12.14 14.07 2.06
CA TYR A 13 12.22 12.62 2.22
C TYR A 13 11.63 11.90 0.99
N PRO A 14 12.31 10.91 0.38
CA PRO A 14 11.88 10.31 -0.89
C PRO A 14 10.48 9.68 -0.89
N LEU A 15 9.97 9.26 0.27
CA LEU A 15 8.62 8.69 0.43
C LEU A 15 7.63 9.67 1.05
N TYR A 16 7.97 10.96 1.09
CA TYR A 16 7.04 12.01 1.46
C TYR A 16 5.95 12.13 0.40
N VAL A 17 4.70 12.22 0.86
CA VAL A 17 3.52 12.36 0.01
C VAL A 17 2.81 13.66 0.37
N PRO A 18 2.81 14.66 -0.53
CA PRO A 18 2.09 15.91 -0.31
C PRO A 18 0.61 15.65 0.03
N GLY A 19 0.12 16.33 1.06
CA GLY A 19 -1.27 16.22 1.51
C GLY A 19 -1.58 15.03 2.42
N ALA A 20 -0.63 14.12 2.68
CA ALA A 20 -0.84 13.09 3.69
C ALA A 20 -0.93 13.71 5.10
N PRO A 21 -1.82 13.21 5.98
CA PRO A 21 -2.07 13.79 7.30
C PRO A 21 -0.98 13.36 8.30
N TYR A 22 0.27 13.74 8.03
CA TYR A 22 1.38 13.46 8.91
C TYR A 22 1.12 14.02 10.33
N PRO A 23 1.53 13.29 11.38
CA PRO A 23 1.41 13.79 12.75
C PRO A 23 2.09 15.15 12.90
N LYS A 24 1.44 16.07 13.63
CA LYS A 24 1.97 17.41 13.95
C LYS A 24 2.18 17.55 15.46
N GLY A 25 3.31 18.14 15.86
CA GLY A 25 3.63 18.56 17.23
C GLY A 25 4.36 17.52 18.11
N ASP A 26 4.70 17.93 19.35
CA ASP A 26 5.47 17.19 20.39
C ASP A 26 4.83 15.88 20.90
N LYS A 27 3.80 15.35 20.23
CA LYS A 27 3.24 14.05 20.60
C LYS A 27 4.26 12.98 20.24
N ARG A 28 4.98 12.51 21.27
CA ARG A 28 5.90 11.37 21.21
C ARG A 28 5.22 10.22 20.47
N LEU A 29 5.61 10.02 19.21
CA LEU A 29 5.04 8.99 18.38
C LEU A 29 5.44 7.63 18.95
N THR A 30 4.45 6.82 19.30
CA THR A 30 4.70 5.45 19.75
C THR A 30 5.15 4.53 18.61
N LYS A 31 4.95 4.94 17.35
CA LYS A 31 5.40 4.26 16.14
C LYS A 31 5.51 5.25 14.96
N PRO A 32 6.39 4.99 13.96
CA PRO A 32 6.43 5.76 12.72
C PRO A 32 5.15 5.57 11.90
N TYR A 33 4.73 6.62 11.20
CA TYR A 33 3.58 6.60 10.30
C TYR A 33 4.05 6.67 8.85
N PHE A 34 3.51 5.81 7.99
CA PHE A 34 3.92 5.70 6.60
C PHE A 34 2.77 6.06 5.65
N ALA A 35 3.02 7.02 4.76
CA ALA A 35 2.11 7.39 3.66
C ALA A 35 2.24 6.46 2.45
N ILE A 36 3.30 5.66 2.40
CA ILE A 36 3.55 4.59 1.42
C ILE A 36 3.66 3.27 2.18
N GLY A 37 2.92 2.25 1.77
CA GLY A 37 2.97 0.91 2.36
C GLY A 37 3.51 -0.12 1.40
N MET A 38 4.23 -1.12 1.92
CA MET A 38 4.58 -2.33 1.18
C MET A 38 3.34 -3.18 0.90
N ASN A 39 3.23 -3.74 -0.30
CA ASN A 39 2.16 -4.67 -0.63
C ASN A 39 2.22 -5.94 0.23
N SER A 40 1.29 -6.05 1.17
CA SER A 40 1.19 -7.18 2.10
C SER A 40 0.76 -8.50 1.45
N ARG A 41 0.20 -8.46 0.24
CA ARG A 41 -0.22 -9.66 -0.51
C ARG A 41 0.96 -10.40 -1.15
N LEU A 42 2.14 -9.79 -1.21
CA LEU A 42 3.38 -10.48 -1.55
C LEU A 42 3.95 -11.33 -0.39
N GLN A 43 3.46 -11.14 0.83
CA GLN A 43 3.95 -11.80 2.05
C GLN A 43 2.91 -12.77 2.63
N ARG A 44 2.52 -13.76 1.82
CA ARG A 44 1.55 -14.79 2.24
C ARG A 44 2.27 -15.95 2.93
N LYS A 45 1.51 -16.62 3.81
CA LYS A 45 1.93 -17.89 4.39
C LYS A 45 1.78 -18.98 3.35
N ASP A 46 2.71 -19.94 3.32
CA ASP A 46 2.56 -21.19 2.59
C ASP A 46 1.49 -22.09 3.25
N SER A 47 1.26 -23.27 2.67
CA SER A 47 0.33 -24.28 3.21
C SER A 47 0.71 -24.78 4.61
N GLU A 48 1.97 -24.65 5.00
CA GLU A 48 2.49 -25.00 6.33
C GLU A 48 2.44 -23.82 7.31
N GLY A 49 1.90 -22.67 6.89
CA GLY A 49 1.76 -21.49 7.72
C GLY A 49 3.04 -20.65 7.87
N ARG A 50 4.13 -21.00 7.16
CA ARG A 50 5.40 -20.28 7.16
C ARG A 50 5.34 -19.08 6.24
N LYS A 51 5.89 -17.95 6.68
CA LYS A 51 6.07 -16.77 5.84
C LYS A 51 7.42 -16.84 5.18
N GLU A 52 7.47 -17.45 4.00
CA GLU A 52 8.68 -17.42 3.21
C GLU A 52 8.99 -16.00 2.74
N GLN A 53 10.28 -15.66 2.71
CA GLN A 53 10.74 -14.42 2.13
C GLN A 53 10.55 -14.50 0.61
N GLY A 54 9.67 -13.67 0.07
CA GLY A 54 9.51 -13.56 -1.38
C GLY A 54 10.80 -13.06 -2.04
N THR A 55 11.16 -13.64 -3.18
CA THR A 55 12.26 -13.17 -4.03
C THR A 55 11.67 -12.47 -5.26
N LEU A 56 12.45 -11.58 -5.88
CA LEU A 56 12.05 -10.96 -7.15
C LEU A 56 11.78 -12.01 -8.23
N ALA A 57 12.60 -13.07 -8.27
CA ALA A 57 12.46 -14.19 -9.20
C ALA A 57 11.14 -14.97 -9.03
N SER A 58 10.49 -14.88 -7.88
CA SER A 58 9.20 -15.54 -7.63
C SER A 58 7.99 -14.77 -8.18
N ILE A 59 8.18 -13.56 -8.71
CA ILE A 59 7.11 -12.70 -9.22
C ILE A 59 6.95 -12.93 -10.73
N LEU A 60 5.80 -13.45 -11.17
CA LEU A 60 5.59 -13.90 -12.54
C LEU A 60 5.28 -12.76 -13.52
N ASP A 61 4.67 -11.67 -13.05
CA ASP A 61 4.37 -10.49 -13.88
C ASP A 61 4.83 -9.20 -13.17
N PRO A 62 6.15 -8.89 -13.16
CA PRO A 62 6.69 -7.75 -12.42
C PRO A 62 6.13 -6.40 -12.86
N VAL A 63 5.83 -6.26 -14.16
CA VAL A 63 5.27 -5.01 -14.72
C VAL A 63 3.89 -4.76 -14.10
N LYS A 64 3.05 -5.77 -13.90
CA LYS A 64 1.72 -5.56 -13.31
C LYS A 64 1.67 -5.75 -11.80
N THR A 65 2.74 -6.23 -11.19
CA THR A 65 2.78 -6.53 -9.75
C THR A 65 3.08 -5.28 -8.93
N VAL A 66 2.19 -4.96 -7.98
CA VAL A 66 2.36 -3.82 -7.08
C VAL A 66 3.38 -4.16 -5.99
N ALA A 67 4.46 -3.37 -5.90
CA ALA A 67 5.44 -3.44 -4.82
C ALA A 67 5.03 -2.55 -3.65
N PHE A 68 4.65 -1.31 -3.93
CA PHE A 68 4.20 -0.34 -2.94
C PHE A 68 2.93 0.38 -3.40
N LEU A 69 2.16 0.84 -2.43
CA LEU A 69 0.95 1.60 -2.66
C LEU A 69 0.86 2.78 -1.69
N GLU A 70 0.24 3.85 -2.15
CA GLU A 70 -0.13 4.97 -1.30
C GLU A 70 -1.08 4.48 -0.21
N ARG A 71 -0.62 4.54 1.04
CA ARG A 71 -1.32 4.01 2.20
C ARG A 71 -2.11 5.10 2.88
N GLY A 72 -3.38 4.83 3.19
CA GLY A 72 -4.19 5.68 4.04
C GLY A 72 -3.64 5.78 5.47
N MET A 73 -3.62 7.00 5.98
CA MET A 73 -3.17 7.38 7.31
C MET A 73 -4.36 7.80 8.20
N PRO A 74 -4.20 7.80 9.54
CA PRO A 74 -5.18 8.38 10.43
C PRO A 74 -5.53 9.82 10.01
N GLY A 75 -6.82 10.09 9.83
CA GLY A 75 -7.31 11.39 9.35
C GLY A 75 -7.60 11.45 7.84
N ASP A 76 -7.12 10.51 7.04
CA ASP A 76 -7.50 10.44 5.63
C ASP A 76 -8.99 10.09 5.47
N LYS A 77 -9.62 10.72 4.47
CA LYS A 77 -10.99 10.39 4.07
C LYS A 77 -10.98 9.12 3.22
N LYS A 78 -11.90 8.21 3.51
CA LYS A 78 -12.17 7.07 2.64
C LYS A 78 -12.94 7.54 1.41
N VAL A 79 -12.57 7.03 0.25
CA VAL A 79 -13.32 7.20 -1.02
C VAL A 79 -14.58 6.35 -0.99
N THR A 80 -14.51 5.16 -0.37
CA THR A 80 -15.64 4.22 -0.27
C THR A 80 -15.69 3.55 1.10
N LYS A 81 -16.91 3.14 1.51
CA LYS A 81 -17.13 2.36 2.75
C LYS A 81 -16.41 1.00 2.74
N ALA A 82 -16.03 0.50 1.57
CA ALA A 82 -15.29 -0.75 1.40
C ALA A 82 -13.85 -0.74 1.98
N GLN A 83 -13.25 0.45 2.08
CA GLN A 83 -11.91 0.65 2.63
C GLN A 83 -11.87 0.39 4.14
N ARG A 84 -10.81 -0.28 4.61
CA ARG A 84 -10.57 -0.58 6.02
C ARG A 84 -10.05 0.65 6.77
N GLY A 85 -9.86 0.51 8.09
CA GLY A 85 -9.21 1.54 8.89
C GLY A 85 -7.81 1.87 8.37
N PHE A 86 -7.43 3.14 8.49
CA PHE A 86 -6.15 3.67 8.06
C PHE A 86 -5.26 3.85 9.29
N ASP A 87 -4.27 2.97 9.46
CA ASP A 87 -3.43 2.92 10.67
C ASP A 87 -1.98 3.40 10.46
N ALA A 88 -1.63 3.80 9.23
CA ALA A 88 -0.30 4.25 8.80
C ALA A 88 0.87 3.27 9.05
N GLY A 89 0.61 1.99 9.24
CA GLY A 89 1.63 0.94 9.34
C GLY A 89 2.42 0.67 8.05
N PRO A 90 3.54 -0.07 8.11
CA PRO A 90 4.46 -0.23 6.98
C PRO A 90 3.94 -1.15 5.86
N LYS A 91 2.85 -1.89 6.10
CA LYS A 91 2.28 -2.87 5.16
C LYS A 91 0.84 -2.53 4.84
N ALA A 92 0.48 -2.56 3.57
CA ALA A 92 -0.84 -2.21 3.08
C ALA A 92 -1.40 -3.27 2.13
N ASN A 93 -2.72 -3.33 2.06
CA ASN A 93 -3.45 -4.04 1.00
C ASN A 93 -4.36 -3.00 0.30
N PRO A 94 -5.01 -3.36 -0.81
CA PRO A 94 -5.81 -2.42 -1.59
C PRO A 94 -6.92 -1.72 -0.80
N ARG A 95 -7.44 -2.35 0.26
CA ARG A 95 -8.47 -1.75 1.13
C ARG A 95 -7.94 -0.66 2.03
N ALA A 96 -6.62 -0.56 2.18
CA ALA A 96 -5.91 0.50 2.89
C ALA A 96 -5.33 1.57 1.93
N PHE A 97 -5.64 1.51 0.64
CA PHE A 97 -5.16 2.48 -0.35
C PHE A 97 -5.71 3.88 -0.09
N ALA A 98 -4.89 4.91 -0.24
CA ALA A 98 -5.28 6.31 -0.06
C ALA A 98 -5.74 6.93 -1.39
N GLY A 99 -6.85 7.67 -1.37
CA GLY A 99 -7.37 8.40 -2.54
C GLY A 99 -7.14 9.91 -2.44
N ARG A 100 -5.92 10.34 -2.07
CA ARG A 100 -5.63 11.76 -1.72
C ARG A 100 -5.67 12.70 -2.92
N HIS A 101 -5.36 12.19 -4.10
CA HIS A 101 -5.20 12.97 -5.31
C HIS A 101 -6.48 12.92 -6.13
N ASN A 102 -7.51 13.63 -5.67
CA ASN A 102 -8.86 13.61 -6.27
C ASN A 102 -9.44 12.18 -6.35
N GLN A 103 -9.53 11.51 -5.20
CA GLN A 103 -10.01 10.12 -5.05
C GLN A 103 -9.11 9.06 -5.72
N LYS A 104 -7.93 9.45 -6.18
CA LYS A 104 -6.89 8.57 -6.72
C LYS A 104 -5.67 8.56 -5.81
N GLY A 105 -4.85 7.53 -5.98
CA GLY A 105 -3.57 7.39 -5.31
C GLY A 105 -2.53 6.79 -6.23
N VAL A 106 -1.33 6.62 -5.69
CA VAL A 106 -0.16 6.14 -6.42
C VAL A 106 0.14 4.67 -6.14
N LEU A 107 0.40 3.89 -7.19
CA LEU A 107 0.96 2.53 -7.12
C LEU A 107 2.37 2.54 -7.71
N LEU A 108 3.31 1.89 -7.03
CA LEU A 108 4.66 1.61 -7.53
C LEU A 108 4.76 0.12 -7.80
N PHE A 109 5.08 -0.22 -9.05
CA PHE A 109 5.18 -1.58 -9.54
C PHE A 109 6.58 -2.15 -9.36
N VAL A 110 6.73 -3.46 -9.46
CA VAL A 110 7.98 -4.17 -9.18
C VAL A 110 9.09 -3.81 -10.19
N ASP A 111 8.73 -3.50 -11.43
CA ASP A 111 9.66 -2.99 -12.45
C ASP A 111 10.07 -1.51 -12.23
N GLY A 112 9.50 -0.85 -11.22
CA GLY A 112 9.81 0.52 -10.82
C GLY A 112 8.94 1.60 -11.45
N HIS A 113 8.02 1.27 -12.36
CA HIS A 113 7.10 2.28 -12.89
C HIS A 113 6.00 2.62 -11.89
N VAL A 114 5.37 3.78 -12.13
CA VAL A 114 4.35 4.33 -11.25
C VAL A 114 3.06 4.56 -12.02
N GLU A 115 1.92 4.18 -11.42
CA GLU A 115 0.60 4.50 -11.96
C GLU A 115 -0.28 5.21 -10.94
N VAL A 116 -1.17 6.08 -11.43
CA VAL A 116 -2.21 6.72 -10.63
C VAL A 116 -3.55 6.00 -10.86
N ARG A 117 -4.13 5.45 -9.80
CA ARG A 117 -5.35 4.63 -9.86
C ARG A 117 -6.42 5.13 -8.90
N SER A 118 -7.69 4.94 -9.25
CA SER A 118 -8.80 5.15 -8.33
C SER A 118 -8.91 3.97 -7.36
N VAL A 119 -9.49 4.18 -6.17
CA VAL A 119 -9.76 3.07 -5.24
C VAL A 119 -10.65 1.99 -5.89
N LEU A 120 -11.59 2.41 -6.74
CA LEU A 120 -12.53 1.51 -7.40
C LEU A 120 -11.87 0.70 -8.54
N ASP A 121 -10.70 1.11 -9.01
CA ASP A 121 -9.89 0.35 -9.95
C ASP A 121 -9.23 -0.87 -9.27
N LEU A 122 -9.15 -0.88 -7.93
CA LEU A 122 -8.41 -1.87 -7.16
C LEU A 122 -9.33 -2.82 -6.36
N ILE A 123 -10.44 -2.30 -5.84
CA ILE A 123 -11.41 -3.05 -5.06
C ILE A 123 -12.84 -2.81 -5.51
N SER A 124 -13.68 -3.85 -5.37
CA SER A 124 -15.11 -3.75 -5.57
C SER A 124 -15.78 -2.92 -4.48
N LYS A 125 -17.07 -2.56 -4.68
CA LYS A 125 -17.89 -1.91 -3.66
C LYS A 125 -18.06 -2.73 -2.37
N ALA A 126 -17.83 -4.05 -2.44
CA ALA A 126 -17.81 -4.93 -1.27
C ALA A 126 -16.42 -5.03 -0.61
N GLY A 127 -15.40 -4.40 -1.19
CA GLY A 127 -14.03 -4.41 -0.68
C GLY A 127 -13.23 -5.67 -1.00
N ARG A 128 -13.68 -6.46 -1.97
CA ARG A 128 -12.88 -7.54 -2.56
C ARG A 128 -11.90 -6.96 -3.56
N ILE A 129 -10.68 -7.47 -3.58
CA ILE A 129 -9.71 -7.16 -4.62
C ILE A 129 -10.23 -7.78 -5.92
N HIS A 130 -10.15 -7.03 -7.03
CA HIS A 130 -10.60 -7.53 -8.33
C HIS A 130 -9.81 -8.79 -8.74
N TYR A 131 -10.52 -9.78 -9.26
CA TYR A 131 -9.99 -11.07 -9.69
C TYR A 131 -10.79 -11.54 -10.93
N PRO A 132 -10.15 -12.03 -12.01
CA PRO A 132 -8.70 -12.24 -12.19
C PRO A 132 -7.88 -10.93 -12.18
N GLN A 133 -6.58 -11.05 -11.93
CA GLN A 133 -5.67 -9.91 -11.71
C GLN A 133 -5.04 -9.38 -13.01
N ASP A 134 -5.86 -9.04 -14.01
CA ASP A 134 -5.38 -8.81 -15.37
C ASP A 134 -4.54 -7.54 -15.54
N ARG A 135 -4.88 -6.47 -14.81
CA ARG A 135 -4.30 -5.12 -14.94
C ARG A 135 -3.41 -4.73 -13.77
N VAL A 136 -3.76 -5.20 -12.57
CA VAL A 136 -3.04 -4.91 -11.34
C VAL A 136 -2.95 -6.21 -10.55
N VAL A 137 -1.73 -6.68 -10.36
CA VAL A 137 -1.40 -7.93 -9.68
C VAL A 137 -0.94 -7.61 -8.25
N TRP A 138 -1.51 -8.30 -7.28
CA TRP A 138 -1.23 -8.13 -5.85
C TRP A 138 -0.41 -9.28 -5.28
N THR A 139 -0.45 -10.44 -5.91
CA THR A 139 0.24 -11.68 -5.49
C THR A 139 1.49 -11.91 -6.34
N ARG A 140 2.27 -12.95 -5.99
CA ARG A 140 3.46 -13.34 -6.76
C ARG A 140 3.10 -14.02 -8.09
N ASN A 141 2.02 -14.80 -8.07
CA ASN A 141 1.41 -15.41 -9.25
C ASN A 141 0.03 -14.76 -9.47
N PRO A 142 -0.27 -14.18 -10.65
CA PRO A 142 -1.55 -13.53 -10.93
C PRO A 142 -2.77 -14.46 -10.80
N GLU A 143 -2.56 -15.78 -10.93
CA GLU A 143 -3.60 -16.80 -10.77
C GLU A 143 -3.95 -17.10 -9.29
N ASP A 144 -3.14 -16.62 -8.34
CA ASP A 144 -3.47 -16.79 -6.91
C ASP A 144 -4.61 -15.84 -6.53
N ASP A 145 -5.67 -16.34 -5.86
CA ASP A 145 -6.75 -15.45 -5.35
C ASP A 145 -6.19 -14.45 -4.34
N PRO A 146 -6.21 -13.13 -4.60
CA PRO A 146 -5.60 -12.13 -3.74
C PRO A 146 -6.38 -11.86 -2.44
N ASN A 147 -7.58 -12.42 -2.27
CA ASN A 147 -8.45 -12.12 -1.13
C ASN A 147 -8.02 -12.80 0.17
#